data_AF-A0A1D8MGJ1-F1
#
_entry.id   AF-A0A1D8MGJ1-F1
#
_cell.length_a   1.000
_cell.length_b   1.000
_cell.length_c   1.000
_cell.angle_alpha   90.00
_cell.angle_beta   90.00
_cell.angle_gamma   90.00
#
_symmetry.space_group_name_H-M   'P 1'
#
loop_
_entity.id
_entity.type
_entity.pdbx_description
1 polymer ?
#
loop_
_entity_poly.entity_id
_entity_poly.type
_entity_poly.pdbx_seq_one_letter_code
_entity_poly.pdbx_strand_id
1 'polypeptide(L)'
;MLNFSFVVIFSFILVYQNVIILNEETLILVCFITFCFLIHNKLSKSVHSNFEDQSISIKISIESSLNLLLKELLTSIKVQSNYKGLAVDFKNLGDHFLKLSFSFLDRVPLQFIKSHKKIYPKKLSFTSRLEEQTTKLIALLISHKLAKIVSLKKFYAHNFKMNSFLCINKVMLREYFGTI
;
A
#
# COMPACT_ATOMS: atom_id res chain seq x y z
N MET A 1 54.58 60.28 23.54
CA MET A 1 55.55 60.48 24.64
C MET A 1 55.14 61.72 25.41
N LEU A 2 54.38 61.57 26.48
CA LEU A 2 54.23 62.65 27.45
C LEU A 2 55.62 62.89 28.04
N ASN A 3 56.16 64.10 27.86
CA ASN A 3 57.46 64.45 28.41
C ASN A 3 57.39 64.21 29.92
N PHE A 4 58.23 63.30 30.43
CA PHE A 4 58.27 62.95 31.85
C PHE A 4 58.41 64.21 32.72
N SER A 5 59.13 65.22 32.21
CA SER A 5 59.27 66.54 32.81
C SER A 5 57.93 67.27 33.02
N PHE A 6 57.00 67.22 32.07
CA PHE A 6 55.66 67.82 32.22
C PHE A 6 54.84 67.13 33.31
N VAL A 7 54.94 65.81 33.44
CA VAL A 7 54.24 65.04 34.48
C VAL A 7 54.78 65.40 35.87
N VAL A 8 56.10 65.54 36.00
CA VAL A 8 56.74 65.95 37.27
C VAL A 8 56.36 67.37 37.65
N ILE A 9 56.39 68.32 36.70
CA ILE A 9 56.01 69.73 36.95
C ILE A 9 54.53 69.83 37.35
N PHE A 10 53.64 69.10 36.66
CA PHE A 10 52.22 69.09 36.97
C PHE A 10 51.93 68.46 38.34
N SER A 11 52.64 67.38 38.69
CA SER A 11 52.55 66.78 40.01
C SER A 11 53.03 67.73 41.11
N PHE A 12 54.11 68.49 40.89
CA PHE A 12 54.58 69.52 41.83
C PHE A 12 53.56 70.64 42.04
N ILE A 13 52.90 71.09 40.97
CA ILE A 13 51.84 72.11 41.06
C ILE A 13 50.65 71.61 41.90
N LEU A 14 50.23 70.35 41.70
CA LEU A 14 49.13 69.73 42.46
C LEU A 14 49.44 69.58 43.95
N VAL A 15 50.68 69.27 44.29
CA VAL A 15 51.16 69.22 45.69
C VAL A 15 51.22 70.63 46.28
N TYR A 16 51.75 71.61 45.53
CA TYR A 16 51.86 73.00 45.98
C TYR A 16 50.49 73.65 46.23
N GLN A 17 49.48 73.33 45.42
CA GLN A 17 48.11 73.81 45.61
C GLN A 17 47.34 73.05 46.71
N ASN A 18 47.97 72.11 47.44
CA ASN A 18 47.35 71.23 48.44
C ASN A 18 46.15 70.42 47.90
N VAL A 19 46.04 70.25 46.58
CA VAL A 19 44.99 69.41 45.96
C VAL A 19 45.26 67.93 46.24
N ILE A 20 46.54 67.55 46.32
CA ILE A 20 47.00 66.21 46.67
C ILE A 20 47.89 66.33 47.90
N ILE A 21 47.42 65.84 49.04
CA ILE A 21 48.22 65.69 50.26
C ILE A 21 48.98 64.38 50.12
N LEU A 22 50.32 64.42 50.11
CA LEU A 22 51.12 63.20 50.12
C LEU A 22 50.93 62.48 51.46
N ASN A 23 50.02 61.50 51.47
CA ASN A 23 49.77 60.61 52.57
C ASN A 23 50.03 59.15 52.16
N GLU A 24 50.10 58.24 53.12
CA GLU A 24 50.29 56.80 52.91
C GLU A 24 49.25 56.22 51.92
N GLU A 25 48.00 56.68 52.02
CA GLU A 25 46.91 56.31 51.10
C GLU A 25 47.18 56.73 49.64
N THR A 26 47.81 57.89 49.42
CA THR A 26 48.13 58.35 48.06
C THR A 26 49.28 57.54 47.44
N LEU A 27 50.22 57.05 48.25
CA LEU A 27 51.28 56.15 47.80
C LEU A 27 50.68 54.79 47.39
N ILE A 28 49.75 54.26 48.20
CA ILE A 28 49.01 53.03 47.89
C ILE A 28 48.24 53.19 46.57
N LEU A 29 47.58 54.34 46.36
CA LEU A 29 46.86 54.63 45.12
C LEU A 29 47.78 54.61 43.88
N VAL A 30 48.96 55.23 43.96
CA VAL A 30 49.94 55.22 42.86
C VAL A 30 50.44 53.78 42.58
N CYS A 31 50.69 53.00 43.64
CA CYS A 31 51.06 51.59 43.50
C CYS A 31 49.94 50.77 42.85
N PHE A 32 48.68 51.03 43.20
CA PHE A 32 47.52 50.38 42.59
C PHE A 32 47.34 50.77 41.12
N ILE A 33 47.49 52.05 40.77
CA ILE A 33 47.39 52.53 39.37
C ILE A 33 48.49 51.88 38.50
N THR A 34 49.73 51.85 39.00
CA THR A 34 50.85 51.22 38.28
C THR A 34 50.65 49.71 38.12
N PHE A 35 50.14 49.03 39.16
CA PHE A 35 49.75 47.63 39.09
C PHE A 35 48.66 47.37 38.05
N CYS A 36 47.58 48.16 38.06
CA CYS A 36 46.50 48.08 37.08
C CYS A 36 47.01 48.32 35.66
N PHE A 37 47.90 49.29 35.46
CA PHE A 37 48.50 49.57 34.15
C PHE A 37 49.36 48.40 33.65
N LEU A 38 50.19 47.81 34.52
CA LEU A 38 51.02 46.65 34.18
C LEU A 38 50.17 45.41 33.86
N ILE A 39 49.13 45.16 34.65
CA ILE A 39 48.17 44.09 34.40
C ILE A 39 47.46 44.30 33.08
N HIS A 40 46.97 45.50 32.81
CA HIS A 40 46.29 45.81 31.57
C HIS A 40 47.21 45.59 30.37
N ASN A 41 48.44 46.08 30.39
CA ASN A 41 49.39 45.86 29.29
C ASN A 41 49.73 44.38 29.08
N LYS A 42 49.84 43.59 30.15
CA LYS A 42 50.23 42.18 30.04
C LYS A 42 49.06 41.25 29.67
N LEU A 43 47.87 41.49 30.22
CA LEU A 43 46.71 40.60 30.06
C LEU A 43 45.76 41.05 28.95
N SER A 44 45.70 42.34 28.60
CA SER A 44 44.74 42.83 27.58
C SER A 44 44.82 42.05 26.27
N LYS A 45 46.03 41.77 25.80
CA LYS A 45 46.25 41.03 24.55
C LYS A 45 45.74 39.59 24.63
N SER A 46 45.99 38.90 25.75
CA SER A 46 45.54 37.52 25.94
C SER A 46 44.03 37.43 26.14
N VAL A 47 43.44 38.41 26.83
CA VAL A 47 41.99 38.50 27.04
C VAL A 47 41.31 38.78 25.71
N HIS A 48 41.86 39.72 24.92
CA HIS A 48 41.30 40.07 23.62
C HIS A 48 41.37 38.90 22.63
N SER A 49 42.50 38.20 22.55
CA SER A 49 42.62 37.03 21.67
C SER A 49 41.66 35.92 22.07
N ASN A 50 41.49 35.64 23.36
CA ASN A 50 40.55 34.63 23.84
C ASN A 50 39.09 35.00 23.49
N PHE A 51 38.72 36.28 23.60
CA PHE A 51 37.39 36.73 23.16
C PHE A 51 37.20 36.61 21.65
N GLU A 52 38.23 36.91 20.86
CA GLU A 52 38.19 36.76 19.41
C GLU A 52 38.03 35.28 19.00
N ASP A 53 38.81 34.40 19.61
CA ASP A 53 38.74 32.95 19.38
C ASP A 53 37.37 32.39 19.76
N GLN A 54 36.81 32.80 20.90
CA GLN A 54 35.46 32.41 21.32
C GLN A 54 34.39 32.92 20.36
N SER A 55 34.50 34.17 19.90
CA SER A 55 33.57 34.75 18.93
C SER A 55 33.57 33.97 17.61
N ILE A 56 34.76 33.62 17.10
CA ILE A 56 34.92 32.81 15.89
C ILE A 56 34.34 31.41 16.10
N SER A 57 34.63 30.76 17.23
CA SER A 57 34.11 29.44 17.57
C SER A 57 32.58 29.42 17.62
N ILE A 58 31.97 30.42 18.27
CA ILE A 58 30.51 30.57 18.35
C ILE A 58 29.92 30.75 16.96
N LYS A 59 30.52 31.62 16.13
CA LYS A 59 30.07 31.85 14.76
C LYS A 59 30.08 30.55 13.94
N ILE A 60 31.19 29.79 13.96
CA ILE A 60 31.32 28.53 13.23
C ILE A 60 30.31 27.49 13.74
N SER A 61 30.10 27.42 15.05
CA SER A 61 29.13 26.50 15.65
C SER A 61 27.69 26.82 15.22
N ILE A 62 27.32 28.10 15.22
CA ILE A 62 26.00 28.54 14.76
C ILE A 62 25.83 28.27 13.26
N GLU A 63 26.82 28.64 12.45
CA GLU A 63 26.77 28.47 11.00
C GLU A 63 26.67 26.99 10.60
N SER A 64 27.46 26.12 11.22
CA SER A 64 27.38 24.68 10.98
C SER A 64 26.04 24.07 11.40
N SER A 65 25.50 24.50 12.56
CA SER A 65 24.18 24.05 13.04
C SER A 65 23.05 24.49 12.11
N LEU A 66 23.08 25.72 11.62
CA LEU A 66 22.10 26.23 10.66
C LEU A 66 22.20 25.51 9.31
N ASN A 67 23.41 25.23 8.83
CA ASN A 67 23.61 24.48 7.59
C ASN A 67 23.11 23.04 7.69
N LEU A 68 23.28 22.39 8.85
CA LEU A 68 22.71 21.07 9.11
C LEU A 68 21.18 21.10 9.10
N LEU A 69 20.57 22.05 9.82
CA LEU A 69 19.12 22.24 9.83
C LEU A 69 18.56 22.50 8.43
N LEU A 70 19.22 23.33 7.64
CA LEU A 70 18.80 23.63 6.28
C LEU A 70 18.84 22.38 5.41
N LYS A 71 19.90 21.57 5.52
CA LYS A 71 20.03 20.30 4.81
C LYS A 71 18.91 19.33 5.20
N GLU A 72 18.64 19.19 6.49
CA GLU A 72 17.56 18.33 6.99
C GLU A 72 16.18 18.79 6.49
N LEU A 73 15.90 20.09 6.51
CA LEU A 73 14.67 20.67 5.97
C LEU A 73 14.52 20.37 4.47
N LEU A 74 15.56 20.58 3.67
CA LEU A 74 15.52 20.26 2.24
C LEU A 74 15.27 18.78 1.99
N THR A 75 15.92 17.89 2.75
CA THR A 75 15.65 16.45 2.64
C THR A 75 14.23 16.09 3.04
N SER A 76 13.70 16.67 4.10
CA SER A 76 12.33 16.44 4.57
C SER A 76 11.30 16.88 3.52
N ILE A 77 11.50 18.06 2.91
CA ILE A 77 10.64 18.57 1.83
C ILE A 77 10.66 17.61 0.63
N LYS A 78 11.85 17.16 0.21
CA LYS A 78 12.00 16.21 -0.91
C LYS A 78 11.33 14.87 -0.63
N VAL A 79 11.46 14.36 0.59
CA VAL A 79 10.79 13.14 1.03
C VAL A 79 9.27 13.33 1.01
N GLN A 80 8.78 14.45 1.52
CA GLN A 80 7.35 14.76 1.53
C GLN A 80 6.77 14.90 0.11
N SER A 81 7.50 15.49 -0.84
CA SER A 81 7.07 15.54 -2.25
C SER A 81 7.00 14.15 -2.87
N ASN A 82 7.96 13.26 -2.56
CA ASN A 82 7.94 11.89 -3.04
C ASN A 82 6.74 11.11 -2.49
N TYR A 83 6.41 11.27 -1.20
CA TYR A 83 5.23 10.66 -0.61
C TYR A 83 3.91 11.14 -1.23
N LYS A 84 3.82 12.43 -1.59
CA LYS A 84 2.67 12.96 -2.34
C LYS A 84 2.54 12.29 -3.72
N GLY A 85 3.67 12.09 -4.42
CA GLY A 85 3.69 11.34 -5.68
C GLY A 85 3.19 9.91 -5.52
N LEU A 86 3.72 9.18 -4.53
CA LEU A 86 3.29 7.83 -4.19
C LEU A 86 1.78 7.73 -3.92
N ALA A 87 1.21 8.68 -3.17
CA ALA A 87 -0.24 8.70 -2.90
C ALA A 87 -1.07 8.83 -4.18
N VAL A 88 -0.61 9.64 -5.14
CA VAL A 88 -1.25 9.77 -6.47
C VAL A 88 -1.10 8.48 -7.27
N ASP A 89 0.08 7.86 -7.26
CA ASP A 89 0.34 6.61 -7.96
C ASP A 89 -0.52 5.46 -7.42
N PHE A 90 -0.67 5.35 -6.09
CA PHE A 90 -1.57 4.38 -5.47
C PHE A 90 -3.03 4.61 -5.84
N LYS A 91 -3.47 5.86 -5.90
CA LYS A 91 -4.82 6.20 -6.35
C LYS A 91 -5.03 5.75 -7.80
N ASN A 92 -4.11 6.11 -8.70
CA ASN A 92 -4.16 5.71 -10.10
C ASN A 92 -4.17 4.18 -10.25
N LEU A 93 -3.35 3.47 -9.46
CA LEU A 93 -3.33 2.01 -9.45
C LEU A 93 -4.67 1.42 -9.04
N GLY A 94 -5.30 1.97 -8.00
CA GLY A 94 -6.65 1.60 -7.57
C GLY A 94 -7.68 1.81 -8.69
N ASP A 95 -7.65 2.96 -9.34
CA ASP A 95 -8.56 3.29 -10.46
C ASP A 95 -8.35 2.33 -11.64
N HIS A 96 -7.10 2.01 -11.98
CA HIS A 96 -6.77 1.02 -13.02
C HIS A 96 -7.26 -0.38 -12.66
N PHE A 97 -7.10 -0.80 -11.41
CA PHE A 97 -7.56 -2.10 -10.94
C PHE A 97 -9.09 -2.21 -10.97
N LEU A 98 -9.80 -1.16 -10.56
CA LEU A 98 -11.26 -1.09 -10.67
C LEU A 98 -11.70 -1.17 -12.13
N LYS A 99 -11.09 -0.38 -13.02
CA LYS A 99 -11.42 -0.38 -14.46
C LYS A 99 -11.18 -1.75 -15.10
N LEU A 100 -10.09 -2.42 -14.72
CA LEU A 100 -9.79 -3.78 -15.16
C LEU A 100 -10.85 -4.76 -14.65
N SER A 101 -11.20 -4.67 -13.37
CA SER A 101 -12.20 -5.54 -12.74
C SER A 101 -13.57 -5.40 -13.41
N PHE A 102 -14.03 -4.18 -13.66
CA PHE A 102 -15.26 -3.92 -14.41
C PHE A 102 -15.18 -4.48 -15.84
N SER A 103 -14.06 -4.27 -16.53
CA SER A 103 -13.86 -4.83 -17.88
C SER A 103 -13.90 -6.36 -17.90
N PHE A 104 -13.39 -7.01 -16.85
CA PHE A 104 -13.47 -8.46 -16.67
C PHE A 104 -14.90 -8.93 -16.39
N LEU A 105 -15.59 -8.25 -15.47
CA LEU A 105 -16.98 -8.55 -15.14
C LEU A 105 -17.92 -8.43 -16.34
N ASP A 106 -17.67 -7.49 -17.26
CA ASP A 106 -18.47 -7.35 -18.47
C ASP A 106 -18.13 -8.42 -19.53
N ARG A 107 -16.84 -8.69 -19.75
CA ARG A 107 -16.40 -9.54 -20.88
C ARG A 107 -16.47 -11.03 -20.59
N VAL A 108 -16.16 -11.47 -19.37
CA VAL A 108 -16.09 -12.89 -19.02
C VAL A 108 -17.44 -13.59 -19.14
N PRO A 109 -18.55 -13.06 -18.59
CA PRO A 109 -19.87 -13.69 -18.73
C PRO A 109 -20.31 -13.75 -20.19
N LEU A 110 -20.07 -12.68 -20.97
CA LEU A 110 -20.40 -12.65 -22.40
C LEU A 110 -19.64 -13.73 -23.18
N GLN A 111 -18.36 -13.94 -22.87
CA GLN A 111 -17.55 -14.98 -23.50
C GLN A 111 -18.01 -16.39 -23.08
N PHE A 112 -18.37 -16.57 -21.81
CA PHE A 112 -18.94 -17.81 -21.29
C PHE A 112 -20.28 -18.14 -21.98
N ILE A 113 -21.18 -17.16 -22.12
CA ILE A 113 -22.45 -17.34 -22.83
C ILE A 113 -22.19 -17.68 -24.30
N LYS A 114 -21.27 -16.98 -24.98
CA LYS A 114 -20.94 -17.25 -26.39
C LYS A 114 -20.37 -18.65 -26.62
N SER A 115 -19.50 -19.14 -25.73
CA SER A 115 -18.93 -20.49 -25.86
C SER A 115 -20.00 -21.56 -25.66
N HIS A 116 -20.91 -21.36 -24.70
CA HIS A 116 -21.97 -22.31 -24.39
C HIS A 116 -23.17 -22.26 -25.35
N LYS A 117 -23.42 -21.11 -25.99
CA LYS A 117 -24.51 -20.93 -26.97
C LYS A 117 -24.42 -21.90 -28.15
N LYS A 118 -23.23 -22.37 -28.53
CA LYS A 118 -23.07 -23.37 -29.60
C LYS A 118 -23.13 -24.81 -29.09
N ILE A 119 -22.70 -25.04 -27.84
CA ILE A 119 -22.58 -26.40 -27.27
C ILE A 119 -23.94 -26.93 -26.84
N TYR A 120 -24.73 -26.13 -26.11
CA TYR A 120 -26.01 -26.60 -25.56
C TYR A 120 -27.03 -27.00 -26.62
N PRO A 121 -27.28 -26.21 -27.70
CA PRO A 121 -28.23 -26.62 -28.73
C PRO A 121 -27.78 -27.91 -29.45
N LYS A 122 -26.47 -28.08 -29.66
CA LYS A 122 -25.92 -29.30 -30.28
C LYS A 122 -26.13 -30.53 -29.39
N LYS A 123 -25.87 -30.41 -28.07
CA LYS A 123 -26.15 -31.50 -27.12
C LYS A 123 -27.63 -31.80 -27.00
N LEU A 124 -28.48 -30.77 -26.97
CA LEU A 124 -29.93 -30.92 -26.87
C LEU A 124 -30.50 -31.62 -28.11
N SER A 125 -30.11 -31.17 -29.31
CA SER A 125 -30.53 -31.80 -30.58
C SER A 125 -30.03 -33.24 -30.72
N PHE A 126 -28.81 -33.55 -30.26
CA PHE A 126 -28.33 -34.93 -30.21
C PHE A 126 -29.17 -35.80 -29.26
N THR A 127 -29.48 -35.28 -28.06
CA THR A 127 -30.29 -35.99 -27.06
C THR A 127 -31.71 -36.26 -27.60
N SER A 128 -32.34 -35.26 -28.21
CA SER A 128 -33.65 -35.40 -28.85
C SER A 128 -33.66 -36.45 -29.96
N ARG A 129 -32.61 -36.49 -30.80
CA ARG A 129 -32.48 -37.52 -31.84
C ARG A 129 -32.29 -38.92 -31.26
N LEU A 130 -31.50 -39.06 -30.20
CA LEU A 130 -31.34 -40.32 -29.48
C LEU A 130 -32.68 -40.79 -28.91
N GLU A 131 -33.42 -39.90 -28.25
CA GLU A 131 -34.73 -40.19 -27.68
C GLU A 131 -35.73 -40.66 -28.73
N GLU A 132 -35.74 -40.03 -29.91
CA GLU A 132 -36.60 -40.46 -31.02
C GLU A 132 -36.22 -41.87 -31.53
N GLN A 133 -34.92 -42.15 -31.68
CA GLN A 133 -34.44 -43.45 -32.13
C GLN A 133 -34.67 -44.55 -31.10
N THR A 134 -34.46 -44.29 -29.81
CA THR A 134 -34.75 -45.26 -28.75
C THR A 134 -36.23 -45.55 -28.66
N THR A 135 -37.08 -44.53 -28.81
CA THR A 135 -38.54 -44.71 -28.84
C THR A 135 -38.97 -45.61 -30.00
N LYS A 136 -38.41 -45.39 -31.21
CA LYS A 136 -38.66 -46.25 -32.38
C LYS A 136 -38.18 -47.68 -32.15
N LEU A 137 -36.99 -47.86 -31.56
CA LEU A 137 -36.44 -49.18 -31.23
C LEU A 137 -37.32 -49.92 -30.23
N ILE A 138 -37.76 -49.24 -29.16
CA ILE A 138 -38.67 -49.80 -28.15
C ILE A 138 -39.99 -50.22 -28.81
N ALA A 139 -40.60 -49.37 -29.63
CA ALA A 139 -41.82 -49.69 -30.36
C ALA A 139 -41.66 -50.92 -31.27
N LEU A 140 -40.53 -51.02 -31.99
CA LEU A 140 -40.23 -52.15 -32.86
C LEU A 140 -40.02 -53.45 -32.06
N LEU A 141 -39.30 -53.38 -30.93
CA LEU A 141 -39.11 -54.53 -30.04
C LEU A 141 -40.43 -55.02 -29.45
N ILE A 142 -41.32 -54.11 -29.04
CA ILE A 142 -42.66 -54.45 -28.55
C ILE A 142 -43.48 -55.13 -29.67
N SER A 143 -43.52 -54.52 -30.86
CA SER A 143 -44.20 -55.09 -32.03
C SER A 143 -43.69 -56.49 -32.38
N HIS A 144 -42.37 -56.68 -32.42
CA HIS A 144 -41.77 -57.97 -32.72
C HIS A 144 -42.09 -59.04 -31.66
N LYS A 145 -42.02 -58.68 -30.37
CA LYS A 145 -42.42 -59.59 -29.28
C LYS A 145 -43.90 -59.97 -29.37
N LEU A 146 -44.78 -59.01 -29.63
CA LEU A 146 -46.21 -59.26 -29.82
C LEU A 146 -46.47 -60.17 -31.03
N ALA A 147 -45.81 -59.92 -32.16
CA ALA A 147 -45.92 -60.77 -33.35
C ALA A 147 -45.46 -62.21 -33.07
N LYS A 148 -44.38 -62.40 -32.30
CA LYS A 148 -43.89 -63.72 -31.87
C LYS A 148 -44.88 -64.42 -30.92
N ILE A 149 -45.48 -63.70 -29.98
CA ILE A 149 -46.52 -64.25 -29.09
C ILE A 149 -47.73 -64.69 -29.91
N VAL A 150 -48.18 -63.88 -30.88
CA VAL A 150 -49.31 -64.19 -31.75
C VAL A 150 -49.00 -65.40 -32.63
N SER A 151 -47.80 -65.50 -33.23
CA SER A 151 -47.41 -66.64 -34.07
C SER A 151 -47.30 -67.93 -33.26
N LEU A 152 -46.70 -67.89 -32.06
CA LEU A 152 -46.66 -69.01 -31.13
C LEU A 152 -48.08 -69.44 -30.74
N LYS A 153 -48.95 -68.50 -30.38
CA LYS A 153 -50.35 -68.79 -30.05
C LYS A 153 -51.08 -69.46 -31.21
N LYS A 154 -50.89 -68.97 -32.44
CA LYS A 154 -51.46 -69.57 -33.66
C LYS A 154 -50.91 -70.99 -33.89
N PHE A 155 -49.60 -71.19 -33.73
CA PHE A 155 -48.95 -72.49 -33.89
C PHE A 155 -49.49 -73.53 -32.88
N TYR A 156 -49.56 -73.19 -31.60
CA TYR A 156 -50.08 -74.09 -30.57
C TYR A 156 -51.58 -74.36 -30.73
N ALA A 157 -52.37 -73.36 -31.12
CA ALA A 157 -53.80 -73.54 -31.39
C ALA A 157 -54.06 -74.45 -32.59
N HIS A 158 -53.25 -74.37 -33.66
CA HIS A 158 -53.46 -75.12 -34.89
C HIS A 158 -52.88 -76.55 -34.83
N ASN A 159 -51.66 -76.71 -34.33
CA ASN A 159 -50.93 -77.98 -34.40
C ASN A 159 -51.14 -78.88 -33.17
N PHE A 160 -51.37 -78.32 -31.99
CA PHE A 160 -51.44 -79.10 -30.75
C PHE A 160 -52.85 -79.26 -30.16
N LYS A 161 -53.88 -78.58 -30.72
CA LYS A 161 -55.30 -78.61 -30.27
C LYS A 161 -55.47 -78.70 -28.75
N MET A 162 -54.61 -78.04 -27.98
CA MET A 162 -54.68 -78.06 -26.52
C MET A 162 -55.72 -77.04 -26.05
N ASN A 163 -56.82 -77.52 -25.48
CA ASN A 163 -57.93 -76.71 -24.96
C ASN A 163 -57.51 -75.67 -23.91
N SER A 164 -56.38 -75.89 -23.22
CA SER A 164 -55.83 -74.95 -22.23
C SER A 164 -55.41 -73.59 -22.81
N PHE A 165 -55.03 -73.51 -24.10
CA PHE A 165 -54.62 -72.25 -24.75
C PHE A 165 -55.76 -71.49 -25.44
N LEU A 166 -56.92 -72.14 -25.67
CA LEU A 166 -58.12 -71.49 -26.19
C LEU A 166 -58.83 -70.63 -25.11
N CYS A 167 -58.59 -70.93 -23.83
CA CYS A 167 -59.34 -70.37 -22.69
C CYS A 167 -58.69 -69.20 -21.95
N ILE A 168 -57.62 -68.56 -22.45
CA ILE A 168 -56.94 -67.48 -21.69
C ILE A 168 -57.42 -66.06 -22.07
N ASN A 169 -58.12 -65.89 -23.20
CA ASN A 169 -58.52 -64.56 -23.67
C ASN A 169 -59.81 -63.99 -23.06
N LYS A 170 -60.63 -64.79 -22.34
CA LYS A 170 -61.92 -64.30 -21.81
C LYS A 170 -61.82 -63.69 -20.40
N VAL A 171 -60.77 -63.98 -19.64
CA VAL A 171 -60.67 -63.57 -18.23
C VAL A 171 -59.63 -62.46 -17.99
N MET A 172 -58.44 -62.56 -18.58
CA MET A 172 -57.32 -61.63 -18.28
C MET A 172 -57.50 -60.19 -18.76
N LEU A 173 -58.26 -59.94 -19.83
CA LEU A 173 -58.44 -58.58 -20.38
C LEU A 173 -59.47 -57.74 -19.59
N ARG A 174 -60.39 -58.40 -18.88
CA ARG A 174 -61.43 -57.71 -18.09
C ARG A 174 -60.88 -57.19 -16.75
N GLU A 175 -59.86 -57.85 -16.20
CA GLU A 175 -59.23 -57.43 -14.93
C GLU A 175 -58.30 -56.23 -15.12
N TYR A 176 -57.59 -56.11 -16.25
CA TYR A 176 -56.62 -55.03 -16.46
C TYR A 176 -57.25 -53.64 -16.70
N PHE A 177 -58.48 -53.58 -17.22
CA PHE A 177 -59.21 -52.31 -17.39
C PHE A 177 -60.04 -51.92 -16.15
N GLY A 178 -60.16 -52.79 -15.16
CA GLY A 178 -60.83 -52.51 -13.88
C GLY A 178 -59.90 -51.96 -12.80
N THR A 179 -58.60 -51.91 -13.06
CA THR A 179 -57.56 -51.45 -12.12
C THR A 179 -56.71 -50.30 -12.69
N ILE A 180 -57.35 -49.37 -13.39
CA ILE A 180 -56.90 -47.98 -13.56
C ILE A 180 -58.02 -47.09 -13.03
#